data_AF-A0A3E2T0U7-F1
#
_entry.id   AF-A0A3E2T0U7-F1
#
_cell.length_a   1.000
_cell.length_b   1.000
_cell.length_c   1.000
_cell.angle_alpha   90.00
_cell.angle_beta   90.00
_cell.angle_gamma   90.00
#
_symmetry.space_group_name_H-M   'P 1'
#
loop_
_entity.id
_entity.type
_entity.pdbx_description
1 polymer ?
#
loop_
_entity_poly.entity_id
_entity_poly.type
_entity_poly.pdbx_seq_one_letter_code
_entity_poly.pdbx_strand_id
1 'polypeptide(L)'
;MTLFLTSSPSGCPFEPGPDIPVLDTRNHFVANLRAVWPDHAVLGLAIAADPYAYEQNDEMCRVFAQSFANAHLPLTALIPCDARNAEEIGSLLPQSGFVMLCGGHVPTQNHFFAQLGLPGLFHNYHGIVLGVSAGSMNAAHIVYAAPEEPGEAADPHYSRWMNGLGLTETRILPHYQFIRDHVLDGQKVEDIALADSRKRHFLALPEQTQEEIFRYYFLRQPQRVIGVHIGRTRSTAGRHIRLALQRLRRLMEGNDYE
;
A
#
# COMPACT_ATOMS: atom_id res chain seq x y z
N MET A 1 -7.82 3.43 -15.19
CA MET A 1 -7.43 3.57 -13.78
C MET A 1 -5.92 3.66 -13.68
N THR A 2 -5.42 4.51 -12.79
CA THR A 2 -3.99 4.58 -12.46
C THR A 2 -3.81 4.19 -10.99
N LEU A 3 -2.97 3.19 -10.72
CA LEU A 3 -2.77 2.63 -9.38
C LEU A 3 -1.43 3.08 -8.79
N PHE A 4 -1.48 3.59 -7.55
CA PHE A 4 -0.33 3.89 -6.71
C PHE A 4 -0.41 3.03 -5.45
N LEU A 5 0.71 2.42 -5.06
CA LEU A 5 0.82 1.58 -3.87
C LEU A 5 1.96 2.12 -3.02
N THR A 6 1.70 2.41 -1.74
CA THR A 6 2.69 2.95 -0.82
C THR A 6 2.49 2.35 0.57
N SER A 7 3.59 2.26 1.32
CA SER A 7 3.54 1.92 2.74
C SER A 7 2.97 3.08 3.56
N SER A 8 3.38 4.31 3.25
CA SER A 8 2.85 5.53 3.86
C SER A 8 3.00 6.69 2.88
N PRO A 9 1.92 7.42 2.57
CA PRO A 9 1.97 8.58 1.69
C PRO A 9 2.77 9.75 2.29
N SER A 10 3.06 9.76 3.60
CA SER A 10 3.77 10.84 4.29
C SER A 10 5.19 10.49 4.72
N GLY A 11 5.65 9.26 4.44
CA GLY A 11 7.04 8.85 4.68
C GLY A 11 7.44 8.68 6.15
N CYS A 12 6.56 8.98 7.11
CA CYS A 12 6.76 8.75 8.55
C CYS A 12 5.71 7.74 9.06
N PRO A 13 6.13 6.57 9.56
CA PRO A 13 5.22 5.58 10.15
C PRO A 13 4.92 5.82 11.64
N PHE A 14 5.42 6.89 12.27
CA PHE A 14 5.24 7.15 13.71
C PHE A 14 4.95 8.60 14.10
N GLU A 15 4.29 8.69 15.27
CA GLU A 15 3.90 9.89 15.99
C GLU A 15 4.97 10.47 16.94
N PRO A 16 4.86 11.78 17.25
CA PRO A 16 3.97 12.72 16.57
C PRO A 16 4.63 13.15 15.26
N GLY A 17 3.99 12.77 14.15
CA GLY A 17 4.19 13.47 12.90
C GLY A 17 3.59 14.88 13.00
N PRO A 18 3.75 15.72 11.97
CA PRO A 18 3.03 16.98 11.94
C PRO A 18 1.51 16.75 11.99
N ASP A 19 0.76 17.67 12.60
CA ASP A 19 -0.71 17.64 12.67
C ASP A 19 -1.36 17.43 11.29
N ILE A 20 -0.73 17.98 10.25
CA ILE A 20 -1.05 17.71 8.85
C ILE A 20 0.11 16.94 8.22
N PRO A 21 -0.11 15.68 7.79
CA PRO A 21 0.92 14.90 7.11
C PRO A 21 1.46 15.63 5.87
N VAL A 22 2.77 15.61 5.68
CA VAL A 22 3.39 16.12 4.44
C VAL A 22 3.57 14.95 3.51
N LEU A 23 3.02 15.02 2.29
CA LEU A 23 3.20 13.96 1.31
C LEU A 23 4.68 13.78 0.96
N ASP A 24 5.13 12.53 0.95
CA ASP A 24 6.52 12.20 0.70
C ASP A 24 6.92 12.55 -0.73
N THR A 25 7.98 13.34 -0.89
CA THR A 25 8.50 13.73 -2.20
C THR A 25 9.57 12.77 -2.71
N ARG A 26 10.04 11.84 -1.87
CA ARG A 26 10.97 10.78 -2.27
C ARG A 26 10.34 9.88 -3.33
N ASN A 27 11.20 9.23 -4.11
CA ASN A 27 10.81 8.31 -5.19
C ASN A 27 9.81 8.94 -6.20
N HIS A 28 9.83 10.28 -6.34
CA HIS A 28 8.90 11.06 -7.16
C HIS A 28 7.42 10.78 -6.86
N PHE A 29 7.05 10.35 -5.65
CA PHE A 29 5.66 9.99 -5.35
C PHE A 29 4.67 11.13 -5.68
N VAL A 30 4.87 12.32 -5.09
CA VAL A 30 4.06 13.51 -5.39
C VAL A 30 4.15 13.92 -6.86
N ALA A 31 5.33 13.85 -7.48
CA ALA A 31 5.51 14.26 -8.87
C ALA A 31 4.77 13.31 -9.84
N ASN A 32 4.80 12.01 -9.59
CA ASN A 32 4.07 11.00 -10.37
C ASN A 32 2.56 11.14 -10.18
N LEU A 33 2.10 11.40 -8.95
CA LEU A 33 0.68 11.71 -8.68
C LEU A 33 0.23 12.94 -9.46
N ARG A 34 0.98 14.05 -9.38
CA ARG A 34 0.67 15.28 -10.13
C ARG A 34 0.64 15.06 -11.64
N ALA A 35 1.52 14.23 -12.17
CA ALA A 35 1.61 13.98 -13.61
C ALA A 35 0.36 13.29 -14.20
N VAL A 36 -0.42 12.60 -13.37
CA VAL A 36 -1.67 11.93 -13.78
C VAL A 36 -2.91 12.56 -13.16
N TRP A 37 -2.74 13.55 -12.28
CA TRP A 37 -3.86 14.25 -11.65
C TRP A 37 -4.59 15.10 -12.70
N PRO A 38 -5.93 15.12 -12.69
CA PRO A 38 -6.68 16.00 -13.58
C PRO A 38 -6.33 17.48 -13.36
N ASP A 39 -6.50 18.28 -14.41
CA ASP A 39 -6.29 19.74 -14.40
C ASP A 39 -7.40 20.52 -13.64
N HIS A 40 -8.35 19.80 -13.06
CA HIS A 40 -9.46 20.32 -12.27
C HIS A 40 -9.60 19.54 -10.95
N ALA A 41 -10.27 20.14 -9.98
CA ALA A 41 -10.56 19.48 -8.71
C ALA A 41 -11.50 18.28 -8.92
N VAL A 42 -11.19 17.16 -8.29
CA VAL A 42 -12.02 15.95 -8.33
C VAL A 42 -12.58 15.59 -6.96
N LEU A 43 -13.68 14.85 -6.95
CA LEU A 43 -14.16 14.23 -5.71
C LEU A 43 -13.20 13.10 -5.31
N GLY A 44 -12.73 13.16 -4.07
CA GLY A 44 -11.96 12.10 -3.42
C GLY A 44 -12.84 11.21 -2.55
N LEU A 45 -12.60 9.91 -2.58
CA LEU A 45 -13.21 8.94 -1.67
C LEU A 45 -12.10 8.24 -0.88
N ALA A 46 -12.22 8.17 0.43
CA ALA A 46 -11.29 7.43 1.28
C ALA A 46 -12.01 6.22 1.89
N ILE A 47 -11.68 5.02 1.41
CA ILE A 47 -12.34 3.78 1.85
C ILE A 47 -11.65 3.27 3.11
N ALA A 48 -12.42 3.22 4.20
CA ALA A 48 -11.94 2.92 5.54
C ALA A 48 -11.29 1.54 5.65
N ALA A 49 -10.35 1.42 6.59
CA ALA A 49 -9.81 0.12 6.99
C ALA A 49 -10.70 -0.54 8.05
N ASP A 50 -11.11 0.23 9.07
CA ASP A 50 -12.18 -0.15 10.00
C ASP A 50 -13.44 0.68 9.68
N PRO A 51 -14.52 0.04 9.20
CA PRO A 51 -15.74 0.76 8.82
C PRO A 51 -16.50 1.36 9.99
N TYR A 52 -16.15 1.05 11.24
CA TYR A 52 -16.82 1.57 12.44
C TYR A 52 -16.00 2.63 13.20
N ALA A 53 -14.75 2.88 12.79
CA ALA A 53 -13.86 3.89 13.37
C ALA A 53 -14.16 5.31 12.86
N TYR A 54 -15.40 5.77 13.04
CA TYR A 54 -15.92 6.99 12.39
C TYR A 54 -15.09 8.25 12.66
N GLU A 55 -14.73 8.51 13.92
CA GLU A 55 -13.95 9.69 14.30
C GLU A 55 -12.56 9.68 13.66
N GLN A 56 -11.91 8.50 13.62
CA GLN A 56 -10.61 8.32 12.99
C GLN A 56 -10.69 8.48 11.47
N ASN A 57 -11.75 7.95 10.85
CA ASN A 57 -11.99 8.08 9.41
C ASN A 57 -12.23 9.54 9.00
N ASP A 58 -13.01 10.28 9.80
CA ASP A 58 -13.28 11.71 9.58
C ASP A 58 -12.01 12.55 9.73
N GLU A 59 -11.22 12.31 10.79
CA GLU A 59 -9.97 13.01 11.03
C GLU A 59 -8.93 12.72 9.94
N MET A 60 -8.79 11.45 9.53
CA MET A 60 -7.92 11.05 8.43
C MET A 60 -8.31 11.76 7.13
N CYS A 61 -9.59 11.83 6.79
CA CYS A 61 -10.05 12.58 5.61
C CYS A 61 -9.70 14.05 5.71
N ARG A 62 -9.91 14.68 6.88
CA ARG A 62 -9.62 16.09 7.12
C ARG A 62 -8.13 16.39 6.92
N VAL A 63 -7.24 15.62 7.55
CA VAL A 63 -5.79 15.88 7.47
C VAL A 63 -5.25 15.59 6.07
N PHE A 64 -5.68 14.49 5.43
CA PHE A 64 -5.21 14.16 4.08
C PHE A 64 -5.77 15.09 3.01
N ALA A 65 -7.00 15.59 3.14
CA ALA A 65 -7.51 16.63 2.25
C ALA A 65 -6.59 17.86 2.26
N GLN A 66 -6.13 18.27 3.44
CA GLN A 66 -5.16 19.36 3.57
C GLN A 66 -3.79 18.97 3.00
N SER A 67 -3.31 17.75 3.22
CA SER A 67 -2.05 17.25 2.64
C SER A 67 -2.05 17.28 1.11
N PHE A 68 -3.14 16.83 0.47
CA PHE A 68 -3.30 16.86 -0.98
C PHE A 68 -3.39 18.30 -1.51
N ALA A 69 -4.12 19.18 -0.81
CA ALA A 69 -4.18 20.61 -1.16
C ALA A 69 -2.80 21.27 -1.09
N ASN A 70 -2.03 21.03 -0.03
CA ASN A 70 -0.65 21.51 0.13
C ASN A 70 0.27 20.99 -0.99
N ALA A 71 -0.02 19.79 -1.50
CA ALA A 71 0.69 19.18 -2.60
C ALA A 71 0.12 19.57 -3.99
N HIS A 72 -0.76 20.57 -4.11
CA HIS A 72 -1.36 20.98 -5.38
C HIS A 72 -2.05 19.83 -6.14
N LEU A 73 -2.71 18.94 -5.40
CA LEU A 73 -3.54 17.86 -5.90
C LEU A 73 -5.00 18.21 -5.53
N PRO A 74 -5.68 19.04 -6.34
CA PRO A 74 -6.94 19.64 -5.94
C PRO A 74 -8.04 18.58 -5.79
N LEU A 75 -8.71 18.61 -4.62
CA LEU A 75 -9.90 17.84 -4.31
C LEU A 75 -11.06 18.79 -4.02
N THR A 76 -12.26 18.47 -4.49
CA THR A 76 -13.48 19.18 -4.07
C THR A 76 -13.88 18.82 -2.64
N ALA A 77 -13.71 17.54 -2.30
CA ALA A 77 -13.84 16.97 -0.97
C ALA A 77 -13.06 15.64 -0.91
N LEU A 78 -12.75 15.17 0.30
CA LEU A 78 -12.34 13.79 0.56
C LEU A 78 -13.38 13.18 1.50
N ILE A 79 -14.24 12.32 0.95
CA ILE A 79 -15.37 11.74 1.70
C ILE A 79 -14.92 10.39 2.29
N PRO A 80 -15.12 10.15 3.60
CA PRO A 80 -14.92 8.82 4.16
C PRO A 80 -16.00 7.87 3.62
N CYS A 81 -15.58 6.71 3.13
CA CYS A 81 -16.46 5.59 2.83
C CYS A 81 -16.29 4.54 3.93
N ASP A 82 -17.30 4.41 4.77
CA ASP A 82 -17.35 3.52 5.93
C ASP A 82 -18.78 3.00 6.16
N ALA A 83 -19.08 2.41 7.32
CA ALA A 83 -20.41 1.82 7.55
C ALA A 83 -21.57 2.83 7.45
N ARG A 84 -21.32 4.15 7.57
CA ARG A 84 -22.37 5.18 7.50
C ARG A 84 -22.95 5.34 6.10
N ASN A 85 -22.18 5.05 5.05
CA ASN A 85 -22.56 5.28 3.65
C ASN A 85 -22.20 4.11 2.72
N ALA A 86 -22.02 2.90 3.27
CA ALA A 86 -21.66 1.70 2.51
C ALA A 86 -22.62 1.42 1.34
N GLU A 87 -23.92 1.63 1.54
CA GLU A 87 -24.96 1.45 0.51
C GLU A 87 -24.86 2.47 -0.65
N GLU A 88 -24.19 3.59 -0.43
CA GLU A 88 -24.03 4.65 -1.43
C GLU A 88 -22.84 4.41 -2.39
N ILE A 89 -22.03 3.37 -2.14
CA ILE A 89 -20.76 3.12 -2.86
C ILE A 89 -20.95 3.04 -4.38
N GLY A 90 -22.06 2.44 -4.84
CA GLY A 90 -22.39 2.31 -6.26
C GLY A 90 -22.61 3.66 -6.96
N SER A 91 -22.95 4.71 -6.20
CA SER A 91 -23.11 6.07 -6.71
C SER A 91 -21.87 6.93 -6.46
N LEU A 92 -21.20 6.77 -5.31
CA LEU A 92 -20.04 7.55 -4.93
C LEU A 92 -18.82 7.21 -5.80
N LEU A 93 -18.51 5.92 -5.95
CA LEU A 93 -17.31 5.47 -6.65
C LEU A 93 -17.22 5.98 -8.10
N PRO A 94 -18.27 5.91 -8.95
CA PRO A 94 -18.21 6.43 -10.32
C PRO A 94 -18.02 7.95 -10.41
N GLN A 95 -18.41 8.69 -9.38
CA GLN A 95 -18.25 10.16 -9.33
C GLN A 95 -16.88 10.59 -8.79
N SER A 96 -16.17 9.69 -8.11
CA SER A 96 -14.86 9.97 -7.53
C SER A 96 -13.74 9.88 -8.56
N GLY A 97 -13.03 10.98 -8.81
CA GLY A 97 -11.82 10.96 -9.65
C GLY A 97 -10.59 10.39 -8.94
N PHE A 98 -10.64 10.32 -7.60
CA PHE A 98 -9.57 9.80 -6.75
C PHE A 98 -10.16 8.90 -5.65
N VAL A 99 -9.54 7.75 -5.42
CA VAL A 99 -9.86 6.81 -4.34
C VAL A 99 -8.61 6.51 -3.54
N MET A 100 -8.69 6.66 -2.22
CA MET A 100 -7.66 6.25 -1.27
C MET A 100 -8.15 5.00 -0.52
N LEU A 101 -7.44 3.89 -0.63
CA LEU A 101 -7.65 2.71 0.20
C LEU A 101 -6.79 2.88 1.46
N CYS A 102 -7.44 3.13 2.60
CA CYS A 102 -6.74 3.56 3.82
C CYS A 102 -5.85 2.47 4.43
N GLY A 103 -4.94 2.86 5.33
CA GLY A 103 -4.17 1.93 6.14
C GLY A 103 -4.95 1.49 7.39
N GLY A 104 -4.61 0.33 7.94
CA GLY A 104 -5.23 -0.24 9.14
C GLY A 104 -5.02 -1.76 9.16
N HIS A 105 -5.97 -2.50 9.72
CA HIS A 105 -5.88 -3.96 9.79
C HIS A 105 -6.31 -4.64 8.48
N VAL A 106 -5.45 -5.49 7.90
CA VAL A 106 -5.66 -6.07 6.55
C VAL A 106 -6.94 -6.91 6.43
N PRO A 107 -7.22 -7.89 7.31
CA PRO A 107 -8.43 -8.70 7.25
C PRO A 107 -9.71 -7.89 7.47
N THR A 108 -9.72 -6.96 8.43
CA THR A 108 -10.89 -6.09 8.70
C THR A 108 -11.25 -5.28 7.45
N GLN A 109 -10.26 -4.66 6.84
CA GLN A 109 -10.47 -3.90 5.61
C GLN A 109 -10.89 -4.80 4.43
N ASN A 110 -10.27 -5.96 4.27
CA ASN A 110 -10.60 -6.90 3.21
C ASN A 110 -12.08 -7.31 3.28
N HIS A 111 -12.57 -7.59 4.48
CA HIS A 111 -13.96 -7.94 4.71
C HIS A 111 -14.89 -6.79 4.30
N PHE A 112 -14.57 -5.55 4.68
CA PHE A 112 -15.36 -4.40 4.29
C PHE A 112 -15.36 -4.16 2.77
N PHE A 113 -14.20 -4.33 2.10
CA PHE A 113 -14.12 -4.23 0.64
C PHE A 113 -14.99 -5.28 -0.07
N ALA A 114 -15.04 -6.49 0.47
CA ALA A 114 -15.90 -7.56 -0.04
C ALA A 114 -17.40 -7.23 0.18
N GLN A 115 -17.77 -6.72 1.37
CA GLN A 115 -19.15 -6.28 1.67
C GLN A 115 -19.63 -5.18 0.71
N LEU A 116 -18.76 -4.21 0.39
CA LEU A 116 -19.04 -3.14 -0.57
C LEU A 116 -19.12 -3.64 -2.04
N GLY A 117 -18.74 -4.88 -2.33
CA GLY A 117 -18.65 -5.39 -3.70
C GLY A 117 -17.55 -4.74 -4.54
N LEU A 118 -16.53 -4.15 -3.90
CA LEU A 118 -15.47 -3.40 -4.58
C LEU A 118 -14.72 -4.19 -5.68
N PRO A 119 -14.42 -5.50 -5.54
CA PRO A 119 -13.76 -6.24 -6.62
C PRO A 119 -14.51 -6.16 -7.96
N GLY A 120 -15.85 -6.15 -7.91
CA GLY A 120 -16.68 -5.96 -9.11
C GLY A 120 -16.73 -4.51 -9.57
N LEU A 121 -16.86 -3.57 -8.63
CA LEU A 121 -17.01 -2.15 -8.94
C LEU A 121 -15.74 -1.54 -9.58
N PHE A 122 -14.55 -1.97 -9.17
CA PHE A 122 -13.30 -1.46 -9.73
C PHE A 122 -13.05 -1.85 -11.19
N HIS A 123 -13.74 -2.86 -11.73
CA HIS A 123 -13.56 -3.27 -13.13
C HIS A 123 -13.83 -2.13 -14.12
N ASN A 124 -14.79 -1.26 -13.80
CA ASN A 124 -15.17 -0.11 -14.64
C ASN A 124 -14.68 1.24 -14.08
N TYR A 125 -13.89 1.21 -13.00
CA TYR A 125 -13.34 2.43 -12.43
C TYR A 125 -12.17 2.93 -13.28
N HIS A 126 -12.09 4.24 -13.54
CA HIS A 126 -11.08 4.81 -14.42
C HIS A 126 -10.22 5.91 -13.78
N GLY A 127 -10.54 6.35 -12.56
CA GLY A 127 -9.78 7.35 -11.82
C GLY A 127 -8.47 6.85 -11.23
N ILE A 128 -7.96 7.61 -10.27
CA ILE A 128 -6.70 7.32 -9.56
C ILE A 128 -7.02 6.53 -8.30
N VAL A 129 -6.31 5.42 -8.07
CA VAL A 129 -6.39 4.65 -6.82
C VAL A 129 -5.05 4.74 -6.09
N LEU A 130 -5.06 5.14 -4.82
CA LEU A 130 -3.93 5.13 -3.91
C LEU A 130 -4.16 4.09 -2.81
N GLY A 131 -3.43 2.98 -2.86
CA GLY A 131 -3.39 1.99 -1.78
C GLY A 131 -2.35 2.36 -0.74
N VAL A 132 -2.77 2.52 0.51
CA VAL A 132 -1.90 2.88 1.65
C VAL A 132 -1.85 1.72 2.64
N SER A 133 -0.64 1.24 2.96
CA SER A 133 -0.43 0.17 3.95
C SER A 133 -1.34 -1.04 3.67
N ALA A 134 -2.31 -1.38 4.53
CA ALA A 134 -3.30 -2.43 4.26
C ALA A 134 -4.02 -2.28 2.91
N GLY A 135 -4.39 -1.05 2.52
CA GLY A 135 -5.02 -0.79 1.21
C GLY A 135 -4.13 -1.17 0.04
N SER A 136 -2.81 -1.09 0.22
CA SER A 136 -1.83 -1.51 -0.77
C SER A 136 -1.75 -3.04 -0.91
N MET A 137 -1.95 -3.76 0.21
CA MET A 137 -1.98 -5.22 0.26
C MET A 137 -3.28 -5.76 -0.34
N ASN A 138 -4.41 -5.17 0.03
CA ASN A 138 -5.74 -5.53 -0.45
C ASN A 138 -5.96 -5.22 -1.94
N ALA A 139 -5.13 -4.38 -2.56
CA ALA A 139 -5.13 -4.15 -4.00
C ALA A 139 -4.75 -5.40 -4.83
N ALA A 140 -4.03 -6.36 -4.23
CA ALA A 140 -3.62 -7.58 -4.92
C ALA A 140 -4.81 -8.48 -5.30
N HIS A 141 -4.67 -9.31 -6.33
CA HIS A 141 -5.66 -10.35 -6.65
C HIS A 141 -5.76 -11.40 -5.53
N ILE A 142 -4.60 -11.83 -5.01
CA ILE A 142 -4.51 -12.60 -3.78
C ILE A 142 -3.70 -11.81 -2.77
N VAL A 143 -4.29 -11.54 -1.62
CA VAL A 143 -3.72 -10.79 -0.51
C VAL A 143 -2.92 -11.74 0.38
N TYR A 144 -1.75 -11.28 0.82
CA TYR A 144 -1.03 -11.89 1.93
C TYR A 144 -1.30 -11.06 3.18
N ALA A 145 -2.01 -11.61 4.16
CA ALA A 145 -2.26 -10.99 5.46
C ALA A 145 -1.34 -11.68 6.49
N ALA A 146 -0.19 -11.06 6.76
CA ALA A 146 0.61 -11.50 7.91
C ALA A 146 -0.17 -11.20 9.19
N PRO A 147 -0.07 -12.03 10.25
CA PRO A 147 -0.66 -11.69 11.55
C PRO A 147 -0.17 -10.34 12.07
N GLU A 148 -1.10 -9.49 12.52
CA GLU A 148 -0.86 -8.13 13.00
C GLU A 148 -1.43 -7.91 14.42
N GLU A 149 -2.53 -8.58 14.78
CA GLU A 149 -3.25 -8.40 16.04
C GLU A 149 -3.13 -9.61 17.00
N PRO A 150 -3.26 -9.41 18.33
CA PRO A 150 -3.18 -10.50 19.30
C PRO A 150 -4.17 -11.64 19.02
N GLY A 151 -3.68 -12.88 19.06
CA GLY A 151 -4.45 -14.09 18.78
C GLY A 151 -4.36 -14.58 17.33
N GLU A 152 -4.01 -13.72 16.38
CA GLU A 152 -3.96 -14.10 14.96
C GLU A 152 -2.82 -15.07 14.62
N ALA A 153 -1.66 -14.92 15.26
CA ALA A 153 -0.53 -15.81 15.01
C ALA A 153 -0.73 -17.18 15.67
N ALA A 154 -1.46 -17.24 16.78
CA ALA A 154 -1.80 -18.48 17.47
C ALA A 154 -3.01 -19.21 16.87
N ASP A 155 -3.89 -18.53 16.14
CA ASP A 155 -5.11 -19.12 15.59
C ASP A 155 -4.81 -19.99 14.34
N PRO A 156 -5.02 -21.33 14.41
CA PRO A 156 -4.83 -22.20 13.25
C PRO A 156 -5.83 -21.94 12.11
N HIS A 157 -6.91 -21.20 12.37
CA HIS A 157 -7.92 -20.82 11.39
C HIS A 157 -7.70 -19.42 10.79
N TYR A 158 -6.69 -18.68 11.24
CA TYR A 158 -6.37 -17.38 10.67
C TYR A 158 -5.98 -17.50 9.19
N SER A 159 -6.74 -16.81 8.33
CA SER A 159 -6.55 -16.88 6.88
C SER A 159 -5.50 -15.88 6.40
N ARG A 160 -4.25 -16.34 6.30
CA ARG A 160 -3.13 -15.53 5.78
C ARG A 160 -3.20 -15.24 4.27
N TRP A 161 -4.13 -15.90 3.57
CA TRP A 161 -4.34 -15.72 2.13
C TRP A 161 -5.81 -15.43 1.86
N MET A 162 -6.09 -14.29 1.24
CA MET A 162 -7.46 -13.83 0.99
C MET A 162 -7.62 -13.38 -0.45
N ASN A 163 -8.84 -13.38 -0.98
CA ASN A 163 -9.13 -12.72 -2.26
C ASN A 163 -9.10 -11.21 -2.02
N GLY A 164 -8.39 -10.47 -2.87
CA GLY A 164 -8.35 -9.01 -2.80
C GLY A 164 -9.15 -8.38 -3.93
N LEU A 165 -8.83 -7.12 -4.21
CA LEU A 165 -9.51 -6.31 -5.21
C LEU A 165 -9.14 -6.69 -6.66
N GLY A 166 -8.03 -7.41 -6.87
CA GLY A 166 -7.61 -7.78 -8.23
C GLY A 166 -7.07 -6.61 -9.07
N LEU A 167 -6.63 -5.52 -8.44
CA LEU A 167 -6.06 -4.37 -9.14
C LEU A 167 -4.61 -4.62 -9.61
N THR A 168 -3.93 -5.59 -8.99
CA THR A 168 -2.57 -6.02 -9.34
C THR A 168 -2.34 -7.50 -9.01
N GLU A 169 -1.44 -8.16 -9.74
CA GLU A 169 -0.93 -9.49 -9.37
C GLU A 169 0.21 -9.42 -8.32
N THR A 170 0.70 -8.21 -8.06
CA THR A 170 1.85 -7.98 -7.17
C THR A 170 1.38 -7.97 -5.72
N ARG A 171 1.89 -8.93 -4.95
CA ARG A 171 1.77 -8.95 -3.49
C ARG A 171 2.89 -8.16 -2.86
N ILE A 172 2.54 -7.23 -1.99
CA ILE A 172 3.49 -6.43 -1.22
C ILE A 172 3.26 -6.68 0.26
N LEU A 173 4.36 -6.72 1.01
CA LEU A 173 4.34 -6.67 2.46
C LEU A 173 4.93 -5.31 2.87
N PRO A 174 4.11 -4.28 3.10
CA PRO A 174 4.58 -2.98 3.55
C PRO A 174 5.21 -3.13 4.94
N HIS A 175 5.92 -2.09 5.38
CA HIS A 175 6.43 -2.01 6.75
C HIS A 175 7.34 -3.18 7.19
N TYR A 176 7.99 -3.89 6.27
CA TYR A 176 8.82 -5.05 6.59
C TYR A 176 9.88 -4.77 7.68
N GLN A 177 10.41 -3.54 7.76
CA GLN A 177 11.33 -3.14 8.84
C GLN A 177 10.75 -3.28 10.25
N PHE A 178 9.43 -3.18 10.40
CA PHE A 178 8.74 -3.31 11.69
C PHE A 178 8.32 -4.76 11.94
N ILE A 179 7.87 -5.45 10.88
CA ILE A 179 7.52 -6.88 10.95
C ILE A 179 8.74 -7.74 11.31
N ARG A 180 9.93 -7.35 10.83
CA ARG A 180 11.16 -8.12 10.99
C ARG A 180 11.45 -8.50 12.44
N ASP A 181 11.25 -7.58 13.38
CA ASP A 181 11.64 -7.77 14.77
C ASP A 181 10.41 -7.93 15.70
N HIS A 182 9.20 -8.00 15.11
CA HIS A 182 7.95 -8.11 15.87
C HIS A 182 7.69 -9.55 16.30
N VAL A 183 7.26 -9.71 17.56
CA VAL A 183 6.83 -10.98 18.15
C VAL A 183 5.36 -10.85 18.51
N LEU A 184 4.55 -11.75 17.96
CA LEU A 184 3.11 -11.83 18.15
C LEU A 184 2.74 -13.25 18.59
N ASP A 185 1.97 -13.37 19.66
CA ASP A 185 1.59 -14.65 20.27
C ASP A 185 2.77 -15.62 20.51
N GLY A 186 3.92 -15.07 20.91
CA GLY A 186 5.15 -15.84 21.16
C GLY A 186 5.89 -16.29 19.89
N GLN A 187 5.46 -15.85 18.71
CA GLN A 187 6.08 -16.19 17.42
C GLN A 187 6.64 -14.94 16.75
N LYS A 188 7.80 -15.07 16.11
CA LYS A 188 8.38 -13.97 15.33
C LYS A 188 7.62 -13.85 14.01
N VAL A 189 7.01 -12.69 13.74
CA VAL A 189 6.18 -12.52 12.54
C VAL A 189 7.01 -12.66 11.25
N GLU A 190 8.29 -12.28 11.29
CA GLU A 190 9.21 -12.54 10.19
C GLU A 190 9.30 -14.03 9.83
N ASP A 191 9.35 -14.93 10.81
CA ASP A 191 9.50 -16.36 10.55
C ASP A 191 8.24 -16.94 9.89
N ILE A 192 7.07 -16.46 10.33
CA ILE A 192 5.77 -16.77 9.69
C ILE A 192 5.78 -16.29 8.23
N ALA A 193 6.17 -15.04 7.99
CA ALA A 193 6.24 -14.45 6.66
C ALA A 193 7.24 -15.19 5.74
N LEU A 194 8.42 -15.52 6.24
CA LEU A 194 9.41 -16.29 5.50
C LEU A 194 8.88 -17.68 5.13
N ALA A 195 8.23 -18.38 6.06
CA ALA A 195 7.64 -19.69 5.81
C ALA A 195 6.53 -19.61 4.74
N ASP A 196 5.65 -18.61 4.82
CA ASP A 196 4.57 -18.41 3.86
C ASP A 196 5.09 -18.00 2.47
N SER A 197 6.18 -17.23 2.40
CA SER A 197 6.80 -16.80 1.15
C SER A 197 7.28 -17.96 0.27
N ARG A 198 7.56 -19.13 0.88
CA ARG A 198 7.93 -20.38 0.18
C ARG A 198 6.73 -20.99 -0.56
N LYS A 199 5.52 -20.76 -0.08
CA LYS A 199 4.28 -21.23 -0.72
C LYS A 199 3.86 -20.27 -1.83
N ARG A 200 3.94 -18.96 -1.59
CA ARG A 200 3.59 -17.91 -2.56
C ARG A 200 4.46 -16.68 -2.33
N HIS A 201 5.07 -16.19 -3.39
CA HIS A 201 5.99 -15.05 -3.32
C HIS A 201 5.26 -13.73 -3.00
N PHE A 202 5.92 -12.84 -2.26
CA PHE A 202 5.51 -11.44 -2.07
C PHE A 202 6.75 -10.54 -1.90
N LEU A 203 6.60 -9.26 -2.17
CA LEU A 203 7.69 -8.28 -2.09
C LEU A 203 7.74 -7.65 -0.69
N ALA A 204 8.69 -8.11 0.12
CA ALA A 204 9.04 -7.52 1.41
C ALA A 204 10.35 -6.73 1.30
N LEU A 205 10.27 -5.47 0.87
CA LEU A 205 11.45 -4.62 0.70
C LEU A 205 11.13 -3.20 1.21
N PRO A 206 12.13 -2.43 1.67
CA PRO A 206 11.95 -1.00 1.91
C PRO A 206 11.42 -0.31 0.66
N GLU A 207 10.55 0.68 0.79
CA GLU A 207 9.79 1.29 -0.33
C GLU A 207 10.68 1.75 -1.49
N GLN A 208 11.79 2.43 -1.21
CA GLN A 208 12.77 2.79 -2.23
C GLN A 208 13.38 1.55 -2.92
N THR A 209 13.61 0.48 -2.17
CA THR A 209 14.16 -0.78 -2.71
C THR A 209 13.12 -1.53 -3.56
N GLN A 210 11.83 -1.47 -3.19
CA GLN A 210 10.73 -2.01 -4.01
C GLN A 210 10.68 -1.30 -5.36
N GLU A 211 10.69 0.03 -5.35
CA GLU A 211 10.61 0.86 -6.56
C GLU A 211 11.82 0.66 -7.47
N GLU A 212 13.02 0.62 -6.90
CA GLU A 212 14.25 0.36 -7.66
C GLU A 212 14.23 -1.03 -8.33
N ILE A 213 13.74 -2.07 -7.65
CA ILE A 213 13.61 -3.41 -8.22
C ILE A 213 12.48 -3.46 -9.25
N PHE A 214 11.34 -2.82 -8.99
CA PHE A 214 10.22 -2.77 -9.92
C PHE A 214 10.66 -2.16 -11.26
N ARG A 215 11.30 -0.99 -11.21
CA ARG A 215 11.82 -0.31 -12.40
C ARG A 215 12.90 -1.09 -13.12
N TYR A 216 13.83 -1.70 -12.39
CA TYR A 216 14.93 -2.45 -12.99
C TYR A 216 14.48 -3.76 -13.61
N TYR A 217 13.71 -4.55 -12.87
CA TYR A 217 13.41 -5.94 -13.20
C TYR A 217 12.19 -6.06 -14.11
N PHE A 218 11.13 -5.28 -13.83
CA PHE A 218 9.85 -5.37 -14.54
C PHE A 218 9.75 -4.33 -15.66
N LEU A 219 10.07 -3.06 -15.39
CA LEU A 219 10.05 -2.01 -16.42
C LEU A 219 11.30 -2.00 -17.31
N ARG A 220 12.29 -2.86 -17.02
CA ARG A 220 13.56 -2.98 -17.77
C ARG A 220 14.32 -1.64 -17.90
N GLN A 221 14.11 -0.71 -16.97
CA GLN A 221 14.70 0.62 -17.04
C GLN A 221 16.22 0.56 -16.77
N PRO A 222 17.04 1.28 -17.55
CA PRO A 222 18.47 1.35 -17.29
C PRO A 222 18.77 1.96 -15.91
N GLN A 223 19.81 1.48 -15.23
CA GLN A 223 20.24 2.01 -13.91
C GLN A 223 20.48 3.53 -13.89
N ARG A 224 20.83 4.13 -15.03
CA ARG A 224 20.95 5.60 -15.16
C ARG A 224 19.60 6.31 -15.01
N VAL A 225 18.54 5.74 -15.59
CA VAL A 225 17.17 6.26 -15.52
C VAL A 225 16.63 6.09 -14.11
N ILE A 226 16.88 4.92 -13.52
CA ILE A 226 16.51 4.64 -12.13
C ILE A 226 17.27 5.56 -11.17
N GLY A 227 18.58 5.78 -11.39
CA GLY A 227 19.38 6.72 -10.59
C GLY A 227 18.82 8.14 -10.60
N VAL A 228 18.49 8.68 -11.78
CA VAL A 228 17.81 9.97 -11.90
C VAL A 228 16.47 9.94 -11.14
N HIS A 229 15.73 8.84 -11.26
CA HIS A 229 14.47 8.65 -10.54
C HIS A 229 14.63 8.58 -9.00
N ILE A 230 15.73 8.11 -8.45
CA ILE A 230 15.88 8.07 -6.98
C ILE A 230 16.74 9.22 -6.44
N GLY A 231 17.10 10.21 -7.28
CA GLY A 231 18.00 11.29 -6.90
C GLY A 231 19.42 10.80 -6.55
N ARG A 232 19.87 9.71 -7.18
CA ARG A 232 21.20 9.11 -6.98
C ARG A 232 21.96 8.94 -8.28
N THR A 233 23.26 8.69 -8.17
CA THR A 233 24.08 8.37 -9.35
C THR A 233 23.70 7.00 -9.91
N ARG A 234 24.00 6.77 -11.20
CA ARG A 234 23.89 5.44 -11.83
C ARG A 234 24.58 4.34 -11.00
N SER A 235 25.78 4.63 -10.48
CA SER A 235 26.57 3.65 -9.72
C SER A 235 25.93 3.31 -8.37
N THR A 236 25.37 4.29 -7.67
CA THR A 236 24.64 4.08 -6.41
C THR A 236 23.36 3.29 -6.64
N ALA A 237 22.56 3.66 -7.64
CA ALA A 237 21.36 2.88 -8.02
C ALA A 237 21.72 1.44 -8.41
N GLY A 238 22.76 1.26 -9.22
CA GLY A 238 23.25 -0.07 -9.58
C GLY A 238 23.75 -0.90 -8.39
N ARG A 239 24.33 -0.25 -7.37
CA ARG A 239 24.73 -0.92 -6.12
C ARG A 239 23.53 -1.32 -5.29
N HIS A 240 22.55 -0.44 -5.11
CA HIS A 240 21.34 -0.74 -4.36
C HIS A 240 20.55 -1.89 -5.00
N ILE A 241 20.28 -1.81 -6.31
CA ILE A 241 19.61 -2.87 -7.08
C ILE A 241 20.36 -4.20 -6.92
N ARG A 242 21.70 -4.19 -7.02
CA ARG A 242 22.51 -5.40 -6.87
C ARG A 242 22.40 -5.98 -5.45
N LEU A 243 22.51 -5.15 -4.42
CA LEU A 243 22.39 -5.59 -3.03
C LEU A 243 20.99 -6.11 -2.73
N ALA A 244 19.96 -5.46 -3.28
CA ALA A 244 18.59 -5.86 -3.13
C ALA A 244 18.31 -7.19 -3.84
N LEU A 245 18.78 -7.37 -5.08
CA LEU A 245 18.71 -8.64 -5.79
C LEU A 245 19.54 -9.74 -5.13
N GLN A 246 20.71 -9.42 -4.56
CA GLN A 246 21.51 -10.38 -3.78
C GLN A 246 20.83 -10.76 -2.46
N ARG A 247 20.10 -9.84 -1.84
CA ARG A 247 19.32 -10.11 -0.63
C ARG A 247 18.12 -10.98 -0.99
N LEU A 248 17.39 -10.65 -2.06
CA LEU A 248 16.33 -11.50 -2.59
C LEU A 248 16.84 -12.89 -2.94
N ARG A 249 17.97 -12.99 -3.66
CA ARG A 249 18.60 -14.28 -3.97
C ARG A 249 19.03 -15.04 -2.72
N ARG A 250 19.67 -14.41 -1.73
CA ARG A 250 20.02 -15.08 -0.47
C ARG A 250 18.79 -15.54 0.32
N LEU A 251 17.71 -14.76 0.32
CA LEU A 251 16.43 -15.18 0.90
C LEU A 251 15.80 -16.34 0.13
N MET A 252 16.04 -16.44 -1.17
CA MET A 252 15.55 -17.51 -2.05
C MET A 252 16.45 -18.76 -2.08
N GLU A 253 17.77 -18.61 -1.94
CA GLU A 253 18.81 -19.65 -2.09
C GLU A 253 19.33 -20.16 -0.73
N GLY A 254 19.15 -19.40 0.36
CA GLY A 254 19.66 -19.72 1.70
C GLY A 254 18.88 -20.79 2.47
N ASN A 255 18.28 -21.77 1.80
CA ASN A 255 17.69 -22.97 2.42
C ASN A 255 18.15 -24.29 1.78
N ASP A 256 19.27 -24.27 1.04
CA ASP A 256 20.04 -25.49 0.87
C ASP A 256 21.20 -25.43 1.88
N TYR A 257 21.23 -26.42 2.79
CA TYR A 257 22.19 -26.71 3.85
C TYR A 257 21.76 -26.37 5.30
N GLU A 258 21.47 -27.48 5.99
CA GLU A 258 21.18 -27.78 7.41
C GLU A 258 19.74 -27.56 7.90
#